data_AF-A0A349R0Q8-F1
#
_entry.id   AF-A0A349R0Q8-F1
#
_cell.length_a   1.000
_cell.length_b   1.000
_cell.length_c   1.000
_cell.angle_alpha   90.00
_cell.angle_beta   90.00
_cell.angle_gamma   90.00
#
_symmetry.space_group_name_H-M   'P 1'
#
loop_
_entity.id
_entity.type
_entity.pdbx_description
1 polymer ?
#
loop_
_entity_poly.entity_id
_entity_poly.type
_entity_poly.pdbx_seq_one_letter_code
_entity_poly.pdbx_strand_id
1 'polypeptide(L)'
;MSNLVRIIICSALLIGTVALFWTGNWGWGILGILVTILGFVTVFFHEYMLIAQWHMRKQNMAAAEKWLGKITNYEKQLIPQQHGYYNMLIGLIESQRAPMQSE
;
A
#
# COMPACT_ATOMS: atom_id res chain seq x y z
N MET A 1 -9.76 0.81 3.90
CA MET A 1 -9.87 0.36 5.30
C MET A 1 -9.42 1.49 6.20
N SER A 2 -10.10 1.75 7.33
CA SER A 2 -9.65 2.80 8.24
C SER A 2 -8.25 2.48 8.78
N ASN A 3 -7.43 3.50 9.00
CA ASN A 3 -6.06 3.36 9.49
C ASN A 3 -5.99 2.56 10.82
N LEU A 4 -7.04 2.66 11.63
CA LEU A 4 -7.23 1.89 12.88
C LEU A 4 -7.27 0.37 12.66
N VAL A 5 -8.01 -0.11 11.66
CA VAL A 5 -8.12 -1.55 11.39
C VAL A 5 -6.77 -2.12 10.95
N ARG A 6 -6.00 -1.36 10.16
CA ARG A 6 -4.66 -1.76 9.72
C ARG A 6 -3.69 -1.92 10.89
N ILE A 7 -3.74 -0.98 11.83
CA ILE A 7 -2.91 -1.01 13.05
C ILE A 7 -3.29 -2.22 13.93
N ILE A 8 -4.59 -2.49 14.12
CA ILE A 8 -5.06 -3.64 14.91
C ILE A 8 -4.57 -4.97 14.31
N ILE A 9 -4.67 -5.12 12.99
CA ILE A 9 -4.21 -6.34 12.30
C ILE A 9 -2.69 -6.51 12.44
N CYS A 10 -1.90 -5.45 12.27
CA CYS A 10 -0.45 -5.52 12.44
C CYS A 10 -0.04 -5.81 13.88
N SER A 11 -0.70 -5.22 14.87
CA SER A 11 -0.47 -5.55 16.27
C SER A 11 -0.79 -7.01 16.58
N ALA A 12 -1.88 -7.56 16.03
CA ALA A 12 -2.23 -8.97 16.19
C ALA A 12 -1.19 -9.90 15.53
N LEU A 13 -0.68 -9.57 14.34
CA LEU A 13 0.39 -10.31 13.68
C LEU A 13 1.69 -10.31 14.48
N LEU A 14 2.04 -9.16 15.09
CA LEU A 14 3.22 -9.03 15.93
C LEU A 14 3.09 -9.91 17.18
N ILE A 15 1.94 -9.85 17.87
CA ILE A 15 1.65 -10.71 19.04
C ILE A 15 1.70 -12.19 18.66
N GLY A 16 1.11 -12.58 17.54
CA GLY A 16 1.14 -13.96 17.04
C GLY A 16 2.56 -14.44 16.73
N THR A 17 3.39 -13.56 16.15
CA THR A 17 4.81 -13.86 15.88
C THR A 17 5.59 -14.05 17.18
N VAL A 18 5.39 -13.20 18.19
CA VAL A 18 6.02 -13.34 19.50
C VAL A 18 5.58 -14.63 20.21
N ALA A 19 4.30 -15.01 20.11
CA ALA A 19 3.79 -16.27 20.66
C ALA A 19 4.40 -17.52 19.99
N LEU A 20 4.69 -17.45 18.67
CA LEU A 20 5.39 -18.53 17.96
C LEU A 20 6.82 -18.73 18.48
N PHE A 21 7.52 -17.64 18.83
CA PHE A 21 8.83 -17.74 19.50
C PHE A 21 8.71 -18.30 20.91
N TRP A 22 7.69 -17.91 21.68
CA TRP A 22 7.46 -18.42 23.03
C TRP A 22 7.18 -19.93 23.06
N THR A 23 6.43 -20.43 22.08
CA THR A 23 6.11 -21.86 21.95
C THR A 23 7.26 -22.72 21.41
N GLY A 24 8.43 -22.12 21.15
CA GLY A 24 9.62 -22.82 20.66
C GLY A 24 9.57 -23.17 19.16
N ASN A 25 8.61 -22.63 18.41
CA ASN A 25 8.47 -22.86 16.97
C ASN A 25 9.36 -21.90 16.16
N TRP A 26 10.67 -22.01 16.32
CA TRP A 26 11.66 -21.10 15.70
C TRP A 26 11.54 -20.95 14.18
N GLY A 27 11.28 -22.05 13.46
CA GLY A 27 11.11 -22.03 12.00
C GLY A 27 9.88 -21.22 11.57
N TRP A 28 8.76 -21.39 12.26
CA TRP A 28 7.54 -20.61 12.01
C TRP A 28 7.66 -19.17 12.54
N GLY A 29 8.42 -18.94 13.61
CA GLY A 29 8.71 -17.61 14.13
C GLY A 29 9.46 -16.74 13.10
N ILE A 30 10.47 -17.30 12.42
CA ILE A 30 11.21 -16.58 11.36
C ILE A 30 10.29 -16.19 10.19
N LEU A 31 9.37 -17.09 9.79
CA LEU A 31 8.38 -16.80 8.76
C LEU A 31 7.37 -15.74 9.25
N GLY A 32 6.98 -15.81 10.53
CA GLY A 32 6.12 -14.81 11.18
C GLY A 32 6.74 -13.41 11.16
N ILE A 33 8.06 -13.28 11.32
CA ILE A 33 8.77 -12.00 11.18
C ILE A 33 8.61 -11.44 9.76
N LEU A 34 8.85 -12.26 8.73
CA LEU A 34 8.70 -11.82 7.34
C LEU A 34 7.27 -11.37 7.02
N VAL A 35 6.27 -12.10 7.50
CA VAL A 35 4.86 -11.75 7.32
C VAL A 35 4.52 -10.47 8.09
N THR A 36 5.04 -10.29 9.30
CA THR A 36 4.83 -9.09 10.11
C THR A 36 5.46 -7.86 9.45
N ILE A 37 6.67 -7.99 8.90
CA ILE A 37 7.33 -6.91 8.15
C ILE A 37 6.50 -6.54 6.92
N LEU A 38 6.02 -7.52 6.14
CA LEU A 38 5.15 -7.26 5.00
C LEU A 38 3.85 -6.56 5.39
N GLY A 39 3.24 -6.97 6.50
CA GLY A 39 2.05 -6.30 7.05
C GLY A 39 2.34 -4.85 7.46
N PHE A 40 3.49 -4.58 8.06
CA PHE A 40 3.87 -3.21 8.42
C PHE A 40 4.07 -2.30 7.20
N VAL A 41 4.64 -2.82 6.11
CA VAL A 41 4.83 -2.05 4.87
C VAL A 41 3.49 -1.57 4.30
N THR A 42 2.42 -2.37 4.39
CA THR A 42 1.08 -1.98 3.93
C THR A 42 0.34 -1.01 4.87
N VAL A 43 0.84 -0.82 6.10
CA VAL A 43 0.43 0.29 6.98
C VAL A 43 1.07 1.59 6.53
N PHE A 44 2.38 1.58 6.22
CA PHE A 44 3.11 2.77 5.79
C PHE A 44 2.74 3.24 4.37
N PHE A 45 2.37 2.32 3.48
CA PHE A 45 1.98 2.63 2.11
C PHE A 45 0.62 2.03 1.77
N HIS A 46 -0.31 2.86 1.30
CA HIS A 46 -1.63 2.40 0.90
C HIS A 46 -1.53 1.45 -0.32
N GLU A 47 -2.16 0.28 -0.25
CA GLU A 47 -2.01 -0.80 -1.24
C GLU A 47 -2.40 -0.35 -2.66
N TYR A 48 -3.47 0.44 -2.79
CA TYR A 48 -3.88 0.99 -4.08
C TYR A 48 -2.82 1.89 -4.73
N MET A 49 -2.05 2.65 -3.94
CA MET A 49 -0.92 3.43 -4.48
C MET A 49 0.23 2.51 -4.94
N LEU A 50 0.52 1.44 -4.17
CA LEU A 50 1.55 0.46 -4.55
C LEU A 50 1.18 -0.30 -5.83
N ILE A 51 -0.09 -0.71 -5.96
CA ILE A 51 -0.59 -1.40 -7.15
C ILE A 51 -0.59 -0.45 -8.35
N ALA A 52 -1.03 0.79 -8.16
CA ALA A 52 -0.98 1.81 -9.22
C ALA A 52 0.46 2.02 -9.70
N GLN A 53 1.42 2.20 -8.79
CA GLN A 53 2.85 2.31 -9.11
C GLN A 53 3.36 1.14 -9.95
N TRP A 54 2.98 -0.09 -9.59
CA TRP A 54 3.39 -1.28 -10.31
C TRP A 54 2.84 -1.30 -11.74
N HIS A 55 1.60 -0.87 -11.94
CA HIS A 55 1.01 -0.70 -13.27
C HIS A 55 1.68 0.43 -14.07
N MET A 56 2.01 1.56 -13.43
CA MET A 56 2.75 2.66 -14.08
C MET A 56 4.13 2.22 -14.56
N ARG A 57 4.85 1.40 -13.77
CA ARG A 57 6.13 0.81 -14.18
C ARG A 57 6.03 -0.08 -15.42
N LYS A 58 4.85 -0.65 -15.68
CA LYS A 58 4.55 -1.46 -16.86
C LYS A 58 3.94 -0.65 -18.00
N GLN A 59 3.99 0.69 -17.93
CA GLN A 59 3.39 1.62 -18.90
C GLN A 59 1.87 1.46 -19.05
N ASN A 60 1.17 0.83 -18.10
CA ASN A 60 -0.28 0.65 -18.15
C ASN A 60 -0.98 1.70 -17.30
N MET A 61 -1.18 2.89 -17.88
CA MET A 61 -1.74 4.05 -17.18
C MET A 61 -3.25 3.93 -16.92
N ALA A 62 -4.01 3.29 -17.82
CA ALA A 62 -5.44 3.07 -17.63
C ALA A 62 -5.73 2.17 -16.41
N ALA A 63 -4.93 1.11 -16.22
CA ALA A 63 -5.05 0.28 -15.02
C ALA A 63 -4.61 1.04 -13.77
N ALA A 64 -3.52 1.81 -13.83
CA ALA A 64 -3.05 2.62 -12.71
C ALA A 64 -4.09 3.64 -12.24
N GLU A 65 -4.73 4.35 -13.18
CA GLU A 65 -5.81 5.31 -12.91
C GLU A 65 -7.01 4.62 -12.25
N LYS A 66 -7.41 3.44 -12.76
CA LYS A 66 -8.50 2.65 -12.16
C LYS A 66 -8.20 2.24 -10.72
N TRP A 67 -6.95 1.96 -10.38
CA TRP A 67 -6.55 1.61 -9.01
C TRP A 67 -6.45 2.84 -8.09
N LEU A 68 -5.96 3.97 -8.59
CA LEU A 68 -5.95 5.24 -7.84
C LEU A 68 -7.36 5.76 -7.62
N GLY A 69 -8.26 5.66 -8.60
CA GLY A 69 -9.66 6.08 -8.50
C GLY A 69 -10.48 5.28 -7.49
N LYS A 70 -9.99 4.14 -7.00
CA LYS A 70 -10.59 3.44 -5.85
C LYS A 70 -10.41 4.20 -4.53
N ILE A 71 -9.47 5.15 -4.48
CA ILE A 71 -9.26 6.04 -3.34
C ILE A 71 -10.27 7.19 -3.47
N THR A 72 -11.49 6.95 -3.02
CA THR A 72 -12.59 7.93 -3.10
C THR A 72 -12.43 9.12 -2.16
N ASN A 73 -11.71 8.97 -1.05
CA ASN A 73 -11.45 10.05 -0.10
C ASN A 73 -10.04 9.91 0.46
N TYR A 74 -9.07 10.60 -0.15
CA TYR A 74 -7.67 10.49 0.26
C TYR A 74 -7.43 11.05 1.66
N GLU A 75 -8.10 12.12 2.10
CA GLU A 75 -7.89 12.69 3.44
C GLU A 75 -8.30 11.76 4.59
N LYS A 76 -9.30 10.90 4.39
CA LYS A 76 -9.74 9.93 5.39
C LYS A 76 -9.04 8.58 5.28
N GLN A 77 -8.57 8.22 4.09
CA GLN A 77 -8.02 6.89 3.81
C GLN A 77 -6.48 6.87 3.80
N LEU A 78 -5.85 8.00 3.52
CA LEU A 78 -4.41 8.14 3.50
C LEU A 78 -3.95 8.93 4.74
N ILE A 79 -2.71 8.66 5.13
CA ILE A 79 -2.01 9.44 6.15
C ILE A 79 -1.56 10.76 5.49
N PRO A 80 -1.50 11.91 6.19
CA PRO A 80 -1.08 13.18 5.59
C PRO A 80 0.22 13.11 4.76
N GLN A 81 1.19 12.30 5.22
CA GLN A 81 2.45 12.04 4.52
C GLN A 81 2.26 11.38 3.14
N GLN A 82 1.17 10.63 2.93
CA GLN A 82 0.84 9.94 1.68
C GLN A 82 0.12 10.85 0.66
N HIS A 83 -0.40 12.01 1.06
CA HIS A 83 -1.13 12.91 0.15
C HIS A 83 -0.25 13.43 -0.98
N GLY A 84 0.97 13.86 -0.67
CA GLY A 84 1.92 14.35 -1.67
C GLY A 84 2.27 13.28 -2.71
N TYR A 85 2.44 12.03 -2.24
CA TYR A 85 2.73 10.91 -3.13
C TYR A 85 1.55 10.56 -4.04
N TYR A 86 0.32 10.58 -3.50
CA TYR A 86 -0.89 10.36 -4.29
C TYR A 86 -1.04 11.40 -5.41
N ASN A 87 -0.83 12.69 -5.10
CA ASN A 87 -0.89 13.76 -6.09
C ASN A 87 0.20 13.65 -7.16
N MET A 88 1.40 13.21 -6.78
CA MET A 88 2.49 12.94 -7.72
C MET A 88 2.10 11.84 -8.73
N LEU A 89 1.49 10.73 -8.26
CA LEU A 89 1.07 9.64 -9.15
C LEU A 89 -0.01 10.08 -10.13
N ILE A 90 -0.98 10.88 -9.68
CA ILE A 90 -2.00 11.46 -10.57
C ILE A 90 -1.35 12.36 -11.62
N GLY A 91 -0.46 13.27 -11.21
CA GLY A 91 0.24 14.18 -12.13
C GLY A 91 1.07 13.44 -13.19
N LEU A 92 1.66 12.29 -12.83
CA LEU A 92 2.39 11.43 -13.76
C LEU A 92 1.47 10.71 -14.77
N ILE A 93 0.23 10.38 -14.41
CA ILE A 93 -0.74 9.80 -15.34
C ILE A 93 -1.24 10.87 -16.31
N GLU A 94 -1.60 12.05 -15.81
CA GLU A 94 -2.08 13.17 -16.61
C GLU A 94 -1.01 13.68 -17.59
N SER A 95 0.26 13.73 -17.17
CA SER A 95 1.35 14.17 -18.05
C SER A 95 1.62 13.20 -19.21
N GLN A 96 1.35 11.90 -19.05
CA GLN A 96 1.40 10.95 -20.16
C GLN A 96 0.17 10.99 -21.06
N ARG A 97 -0.97 11.46 -20.55
CA ARG A 97 -2.19 11.62 -21.33
C ARG A 97 -2.15 12.85 -22.24
N ALA A 98 -1.56 13.95 -21.76
CA ALA A 98 -1.42 15.21 -22.51
C ALA A 98 -0.85 15.06 -23.93
N PRO A 99 0.27 14.33 -24.18
CA PRO A 99 0.78 14.15 -25.54
C PRO A 99 -0.14 13.34 -26.45
N MET A 100 -0.99 12.45 -25.92
CA MET A 100 -1.97 11.70 -26.71
C MET A 100 -3.25 12.49 -27.04
N GLN A 101 -3.49 13.61 -26.35
CA GLN A 101 -4.72 14.40 -26.49
C GLN A 101 -4.51 15.66 -27.35
N SER A 102 -3.27 15.95 -27.73
CA SER A 102 -2.86 17.05 -28.61
C SER A 102 -2.74 16.68 -30.09
N GLU A 103 -3.22 15.48 -30.49
CA GLU A 103 -3.37 15.06 -31.88
C GLU A 103 -4.85 15.01 -32.30
#